data_AF-A0A9R0VRF6-F1
#
_entry.id   AF-A0A9R0VRF6-F1
#
_cell.length_a   1.000
_cell.length_b   1.000
_cell.length_c   1.000
_cell.angle_alpha   90.00
_cell.angle_beta   90.00
_cell.angle_gamma   90.00
#
_symmetry.space_group_name_H-M   'P 1'
#
loop_
_entity.id
_entity.type
_entity.pdbx_description
1 polymer ?
#
loop_
_entity_poly.entity_id
_entity_poly.type
_entity_poly.pdbx_seq_one_letter_code
_entity_poly.pdbx_strand_id
1 'polypeptide(L)'
;MGHPYVVLTMVLGTRGGGLEVGRDAGLVGVIADVAVPFGRVGNDEATGRWVSFFMLLGEWPWGASTTSGRDGVVHQIVEQLCPGLKDEVMKITPVQKQTRAGQRTRFKAFVVVGDSNGHVGLGVKCAKEVATAIRGAIILAKLSIVPVRRGYWGNKIGLPHTVPCKVTGKCGSVTVRMVPAPRGSGIVAARVPKKVLQFAGIDDVFTSSRGSTKTLGNFVKATFDCLMKTYGFLTPDFWRETTFTKGPYQEFTDILAKPTKALMLDAPVEKIEA
;
A
#
# COMPACT_ATOMS: atom_id res chain seq x y z
N MET A 1 21.94 10.42 19.54
CA MET A 1 21.44 9.07 19.85
C MET A 1 20.25 8.81 18.94
N GLY A 2 20.52 8.27 17.75
CA GLY A 2 19.49 7.95 16.76
C GLY A 2 19.05 6.51 16.93
N HIS A 3 17.74 6.27 17.00
CA HIS A 3 17.20 4.92 16.92
C HIS A 3 17.56 4.31 15.55
N PRO A 4 18.10 3.09 15.49
CA PRO A 4 18.24 2.40 14.21
C PRO A 4 16.85 2.14 13.64
N TYR A 5 16.65 2.44 12.36
CA TYR A 5 15.48 2.03 11.58
C TYR A 5 16.01 1.13 10.47
N VAL A 6 15.35 -0.02 10.23
CA VAL A 6 15.64 -0.83 9.04
C VAL A 6 14.80 -0.27 7.90
N VAL A 7 15.46 0.15 6.82
CA VAL A 7 14.81 0.65 5.60
C VAL A 7 14.59 -0.54 4.68
N LEU A 8 13.34 -0.98 4.53
CA LEU A 8 12.98 -2.00 3.56
C LEU A 8 12.58 -1.30 2.24
N THR A 9 13.50 -1.24 1.28
CA THR A 9 13.24 -0.64 -0.03
C THR A 9 12.51 -1.64 -0.94
N MET A 10 11.22 -1.41 -1.19
CA MET A 10 10.50 -2.09 -2.29
C MET A 10 10.59 -1.23 -3.56
N VAL A 11 11.25 -1.75 -4.59
CA VAL A 11 11.29 -1.13 -5.93
C VAL A 11 10.08 -1.60 -6.73
N LEU A 12 9.07 -0.73 -6.87
CA LEU A 12 7.93 -0.96 -7.77
C LEU A 12 8.27 -0.43 -9.17
N GLY A 13 8.65 -1.34 -10.07
CA GLY A 13 8.85 -1.03 -11.49
C GLY A 13 7.53 -0.99 -12.27
N THR A 14 7.09 0.17 -12.74
CA THR A 14 5.94 0.28 -13.65
C THR A 14 6.40 0.16 -15.10
N ARG A 15 6.09 -0.95 -15.79
CA ARG A 15 6.15 -0.99 -17.27
C ARG A 15 4.83 -0.47 -17.84
N GLY A 16 4.91 0.67 -18.55
CA GLY A 16 3.80 1.25 -19.30
C GLY A 16 3.37 0.38 -20.48
N GLY A 17 2.06 0.26 -20.68
CA GLY A 17 1.48 -0.36 -21.86
C GLY A 17 1.30 0.67 -22.99
N GLY A 18 2.00 0.43 -24.10
CA GLY A 18 1.62 0.71 -25.49
C GLY A 18 1.17 2.12 -25.90
N LEU A 19 2.11 2.92 -26.42
CA LEU A 19 1.95 3.71 -27.65
C LEU A 19 3.34 3.85 -28.31
N GLU A 20 3.44 3.66 -29.63
CA GLU A 20 4.69 3.60 -30.38
C GLU A 20 5.43 4.95 -30.52
N VAL A 21 6.74 4.80 -30.80
CA VAL A 21 7.73 5.75 -31.36
C VAL A 21 8.54 6.60 -30.37
N GLY A 22 9.87 6.39 -30.39
CA GLY A 22 10.88 7.34 -29.92
C GLY A 22 11.82 6.76 -28.87
N ARG A 23 13.11 6.66 -29.21
CA ARG A 23 14.22 6.33 -28.30
C ARG A 23 14.24 7.31 -27.11
N ASP A 24 14.75 6.82 -25.98
CA ASP A 24 15.04 7.53 -24.72
C ASP A 24 13.86 7.72 -23.74
N ALA A 25 13.68 6.78 -22.82
CA ALA A 25 12.92 6.99 -21.59
C ALA A 25 13.56 6.23 -20.42
N GLY A 26 14.21 6.97 -19.53
CA GLY A 26 14.84 6.45 -18.30
C GLY A 26 13.82 5.85 -17.32
N LEU A 27 14.24 4.83 -16.58
CA LEU A 27 13.49 4.26 -15.46
C LEU A 27 13.17 5.35 -14.42
N VAL A 28 11.89 5.63 -14.20
CA VAL A 28 11.43 6.33 -12.99
C VAL A 28 10.78 5.29 -12.09
N GLY A 29 11.57 4.68 -11.20
CA GLY A 29 11.08 3.78 -10.16
C GLY A 29 10.51 4.58 -8.99
N VAL A 30 9.34 4.18 -8.48
CA VAL A 30 8.78 4.74 -7.24
C VAL A 30 9.37 3.95 -6.07
N ILE A 31 10.16 4.63 -5.25
CA ILE A 31 10.76 4.10 -4.02
C ILE A 31 9.69 4.20 -2.91
N ALA A 32 9.29 3.06 -2.34
CA ALA A 32 8.50 3.03 -1.13
C ALA A 32 9.42 2.64 0.04
N ASP A 33 9.81 3.62 0.86
CA ASP A 33 10.56 3.39 2.09
C ASP A 33 9.58 3.14 3.24
N VAL A 34 9.54 1.91 3.75
CA VAL A 34 8.85 1.57 4.99
C VAL A 34 9.88 1.59 6.12
N ALA A 35 9.73 2.52 7.06
CA ALA A 35 10.59 2.63 8.24
C ALA A 35 9.98 1.80 9.40
N VAL A 36 10.68 0.75 9.84
CA VAL A 36 10.28 -0.06 11.00
C VAL A 36 11.21 0.25 12.19
N PRO A 37 10.70 0.58 13.39
CA PRO A 37 11.52 0.85 14.57
C PRO A 37 12.13 -0.45 15.15
N PHE A 38 13.44 -0.41 15.44
CA PHE A 38 14.30 -1.54 15.87
C PHE A 38 14.08 -2.04 17.31
N GLY A 39 12.85 -1.99 17.84
CA GLY A 39 12.59 -2.17 19.28
C GLY A 39 12.21 -3.58 19.75
N ARG A 40 12.07 -4.59 18.88
CA ARG A 40 11.68 -5.95 19.28
C ARG A 40 12.32 -7.02 18.39
N VAL A 41 13.66 -7.08 18.40
CA VAL A 41 14.39 -8.22 17.85
C VAL A 41 14.99 -8.98 19.02
N GLY A 42 14.13 -9.73 19.70
CA GLY A 42 14.54 -10.84 20.57
C GLY A 42 14.84 -12.05 19.68
N ASN A 43 15.91 -12.75 20.01
CA ASN A 43 16.45 -13.90 19.29
C ASN A 43 15.56 -15.13 19.53
N ASP A 44 14.42 -15.21 18.85
CA ASP A 44 13.52 -16.38 18.90
C ASP A 44 13.29 -16.95 17.50
N GLU A 45 13.21 -18.28 17.44
CA GLU A 45 13.03 -19.18 16.28
C GLU A 45 11.84 -18.81 15.36
N ALA A 46 11.01 -17.86 15.79
CA ALA A 46 9.99 -17.19 15.00
C ALA A 46 10.58 -16.41 13.81
N THR A 47 11.85 -16.04 13.75
CA THR A 47 12.39 -15.42 12.52
C THR A 47 12.54 -16.43 11.36
N GLY A 48 12.87 -17.69 11.64
CA GLY A 48 13.13 -18.72 10.61
C GLY A 48 11.91 -19.12 9.77
N ARG A 49 10.73 -19.23 10.40
CA ARG A 49 9.45 -19.57 9.72
C ARG A 49 8.96 -18.49 8.76
N TRP A 50 9.44 -17.27 8.93
CA TRP A 50 8.87 -16.06 8.34
C TRP A 50 9.62 -15.61 7.09
N VAL A 51 10.92 -15.87 7.03
CA VAL A 51 11.72 -15.67 5.81
C VAL A 51 11.27 -16.64 4.70
N SER A 52 10.86 -17.87 5.05
CA SER A 52 10.29 -18.85 4.09
C SER A 52 8.97 -18.39 3.45
N PHE A 53 8.23 -17.50 4.10
CA PHE A 53 6.95 -16.99 3.61
C PHE A 53 7.15 -15.71 2.77
N PHE A 54 8.17 -14.91 3.08
CA PHE A 54 8.63 -13.79 2.24
C PHE A 54 9.23 -14.27 0.90
N MET A 55 9.83 -15.46 0.88
CA MET A 55 10.44 -16.10 -0.31
C MET A 55 9.49 -16.38 -1.47
N LEU A 56 8.23 -16.72 -1.20
CA LEU A 56 7.28 -17.13 -2.23
C LEU A 56 6.81 -15.96 -3.12
N LEU A 57 7.16 -14.72 -2.79
CA LEU A 57 6.86 -13.52 -3.58
C LEU A 57 7.91 -13.15 -4.61
N GLY A 58 9.15 -13.63 -4.46
CA GLY A 58 10.25 -13.32 -5.38
C GLY A 58 10.11 -13.98 -6.76
N GLU A 59 9.41 -15.11 -6.85
CA GLU A 59 9.17 -15.85 -8.10
C GLU A 59 7.85 -15.49 -8.80
N TRP A 60 7.18 -14.40 -8.43
CA TRP A 60 5.88 -14.07 -9.03
C TRP A 60 6.03 -13.48 -10.45
N PRO A 61 5.48 -14.14 -11.49
CA PRO A 61 5.42 -13.56 -12.82
C PRO A 61 4.36 -12.45 -12.82
N TRP A 62 4.81 -11.21 -12.93
CA TRP A 62 3.97 -10.03 -13.12
C TRP A 62 3.32 -10.07 -14.50
N GLY A 63 2.23 -10.84 -14.64
CA GLY A 63 1.54 -10.96 -15.92
C GLY A 63 0.41 -11.99 -16.04
N ALA A 64 0.16 -12.85 -15.04
CA ALA A 64 -0.90 -13.85 -15.15
C ALA A 64 -2.21 -13.37 -14.48
N SER A 65 -3.24 -13.22 -15.30
CA SER A 65 -4.62 -12.97 -14.88
C SER A 65 -5.10 -13.87 -13.74
N THR A 66 -5.72 -13.25 -12.73
CA THR A 66 -6.87 -13.72 -11.93
C THR A 66 -7.26 -15.19 -12.08
N THR A 67 -6.42 -16.13 -11.66
CA THR A 67 -6.82 -17.54 -11.55
C THR A 67 -5.88 -18.27 -10.61
N SER A 68 -6.47 -18.94 -9.62
CA SER A 68 -5.89 -19.95 -8.71
C SER A 68 -5.15 -19.46 -7.45
N GLY A 69 -5.87 -19.49 -6.31
CA GLY A 69 -5.43 -20.00 -4.99
C GLY A 69 -4.26 -19.36 -4.22
N ARG A 70 -3.26 -18.78 -4.88
CA ARG A 70 -1.97 -18.38 -4.27
C ARG A 70 -1.95 -16.97 -3.68
N ASP A 71 -2.86 -16.09 -4.14
CA ASP A 71 -3.08 -14.75 -3.56
C ASP A 71 -3.58 -14.81 -2.09
N GLY A 72 -4.10 -15.97 -1.67
CA GLY A 72 -4.58 -16.22 -0.31
C GLY A 72 -3.48 -16.19 0.75
N VAL A 73 -2.21 -16.24 0.35
CA VAL A 73 -1.08 -16.40 1.27
C VAL A 73 -0.39 -15.04 1.49
N VAL A 74 -0.21 -14.26 0.42
CA VAL A 74 0.55 -13.00 0.44
C VAL A 74 -0.06 -11.93 1.36
N HIS A 75 -1.39 -11.83 1.42
CA HIS A 75 -2.02 -10.81 2.26
C HIS A 75 -1.81 -11.05 3.77
N GLN A 76 -1.48 -12.28 4.18
CA GLN A 76 -1.18 -12.62 5.58
C GLN A 76 0.14 -11.96 6.04
N ILE A 77 1.10 -11.80 5.13
CA ILE A 77 2.35 -11.08 5.42
C ILE A 77 2.04 -9.66 5.87
N VAL A 78 1.15 -8.99 5.15
CA VAL A 78 0.76 -7.61 5.43
C VAL A 78 0.04 -7.49 6.77
N GLU A 79 -0.82 -8.45 7.10
CA GLU A 79 -1.50 -8.50 8.40
C GLU A 79 -0.53 -8.67 9.57
N GLN A 80 0.54 -9.43 9.37
CA GLN A 80 1.53 -9.67 10.40
C GLN A 80 2.53 -8.52 10.54
N LEU A 81 2.94 -7.90 9.42
CA LEU A 81 3.84 -6.74 9.43
C LEU A 81 3.16 -5.50 10.04
N CYS A 82 1.87 -5.31 9.76
CA CYS A 82 1.11 -4.18 10.24
C CYS A 82 -0.10 -4.67 11.06
N PRO A 83 0.08 -4.92 12.38
CA PRO A 83 -1.05 -5.28 13.23
C PRO A 83 -2.00 -4.08 13.39
N GLY A 84 -3.31 -4.32 13.33
CA GLY A 84 -4.34 -3.29 13.57
C GLY A 84 -4.91 -2.60 12.32
N LEU A 85 -4.70 -3.16 11.12
CA LEU A 85 -5.37 -2.72 9.91
C LEU A 85 -6.90 -2.77 10.06
N LYS A 86 -7.55 -1.63 9.81
CA LYS A 86 -9.00 -1.52 9.69
C LYS A 86 -9.37 -1.41 8.22
N ASP A 87 -10.46 -2.08 7.83
CA ASP A 87 -11.02 -1.98 6.49
C ASP A 87 -12.36 -1.23 6.49
N GLU A 88 -12.61 -0.47 5.42
CA GLU A 88 -13.90 0.17 5.19
C GLU A 88 -14.32 0.06 3.73
N VAL A 89 -15.58 -0.35 3.53
CA VAL A 89 -16.21 -0.39 2.21
C VAL A 89 -16.74 0.99 1.84
N MET A 90 -16.15 1.61 0.82
CA MET A 90 -16.49 2.98 0.41
C MET A 90 -17.77 3.04 -0.41
N LYS A 91 -17.86 2.19 -1.44
CA LYS A 91 -19.00 2.12 -2.34
C LYS A 91 -19.06 0.77 -3.05
N ILE A 92 -20.27 0.29 -3.25
CA ILE A 92 -20.58 -0.86 -4.10
C ILE A 92 -21.37 -0.33 -5.29
N THR A 93 -20.96 -0.65 -6.50
CA THR A 93 -21.63 -0.19 -7.73
C THR A 93 -21.94 -1.40 -8.62
N PRO A 94 -23.20 -1.63 -9.02
CA PRO A 94 -23.50 -2.64 -10.02
C PRO A 94 -22.97 -2.16 -11.38
N VAL A 95 -22.31 -3.07 -12.10
CA VAL A 95 -21.81 -2.86 -13.47
C VAL A 95 -22.35 -3.99 -14.35
N GLN A 96 -22.85 -3.64 -15.52
CA GLN A 96 -23.54 -4.60 -16.40
C GLN A 96 -22.96 -4.62 -17.81
N LYS A 97 -22.93 -5.80 -18.42
CA LYS A 97 -22.58 -6.01 -19.82
C LYS A 97 -23.78 -6.61 -20.54
N GLN A 98 -24.16 -6.02 -21.69
CA GLN A 98 -25.20 -6.58 -22.54
C GLN A 98 -24.75 -7.91 -23.14
N THR A 99 -25.64 -8.89 -23.19
CA THR A 99 -25.44 -10.16 -23.90
C THR A 99 -26.64 -10.44 -24.81
N ARG A 100 -26.52 -11.44 -25.69
CA ARG A 100 -27.63 -11.86 -26.57
C ARG A 100 -28.83 -12.37 -25.77
N ALA A 101 -28.58 -12.96 -24.60
CA ALA A 101 -29.59 -13.48 -23.68
C ALA A 101 -29.83 -12.53 -22.49
N GLY A 102 -29.91 -11.23 -22.75
CA GLY A 102 -30.17 -10.20 -21.73
C GLY A 102 -28.91 -9.63 -21.06
N GLN A 103 -29.06 -9.04 -19.88
CA GLN A 103 -28.00 -8.31 -19.18
C GLN A 103 -27.25 -9.18 -18.19
N ARG A 104 -25.91 -9.14 -18.23
CA ARG A 104 -25.06 -9.78 -17.20
C ARG A 104 -24.54 -8.74 -16.23
N THR A 105 -25.05 -8.77 -15.00
CA THR A 105 -24.66 -7.85 -13.91
C THR A 105 -23.53 -8.44 -13.07
N ARG A 106 -22.69 -7.55 -12.52
CA ARG A 106 -21.66 -7.84 -11.52
C ARG A 106 -21.58 -6.67 -10.54
N PHE A 107 -21.04 -6.90 -9.36
CA PHE A 107 -20.83 -5.86 -8.36
C PHE A 107 -19.36 -5.47 -8.28
N LYS A 108 -19.09 -4.17 -8.38
CA LYS A 108 -17.77 -3.57 -8.16
C LYS A 108 -17.72 -2.98 -6.76
N ALA A 109 -16.84 -3.51 -5.92
CA ALA A 109 -16.57 -2.99 -4.58
C ALA A 109 -15.31 -2.13 -4.57
N PHE A 110 -15.38 -1.01 -3.86
CA PHE A 110 -14.24 -0.15 -3.52
C PHE A 110 -14.02 -0.24 -2.02
N VAL A 111 -12.83 -0.67 -1.61
CA VAL A 111 -12.46 -0.87 -0.22
C VAL A 111 -11.16 -0.14 0.07
N VAL A 112 -11.11 0.54 1.22
CA VAL A 112 -9.90 1.18 1.74
C VAL A 112 -9.49 0.42 2.98
N VAL A 113 -8.18 0.24 3.17
CA VAL A 113 -7.61 -0.40 4.35
C VAL A 113 -6.51 0.50 4.90
N GLY A 114 -6.40 0.63 6.21
CA GLY A 114 -5.30 1.40 6.83
C GLY A 114 -5.26 1.29 8.33
N ASP A 115 -4.15 1.73 8.91
CA ASP A 115 -3.83 1.65 10.34
C ASP A 115 -3.92 3.01 11.07
N SER A 116 -4.32 4.08 10.35
CA SER A 116 -4.31 5.46 10.84
C SER A 116 -2.93 5.93 11.32
N ASN A 117 -1.85 5.26 10.94
CA ASN A 117 -0.49 5.58 11.36
C ASN A 117 0.48 5.71 10.19
N GLY A 118 -0.04 6.02 9.00
CA GLY A 118 0.78 6.22 7.80
C GLY A 118 0.77 5.06 6.82
N HIS A 119 -0.11 4.06 6.97
CA HIS A 119 -0.29 3.01 5.96
C HIS A 119 -1.70 3.03 5.42
N VAL A 120 -1.82 3.06 4.08
CA VAL A 120 -3.13 3.02 3.41
C VAL A 120 -3.08 2.17 2.16
N GLY A 121 -4.10 1.36 1.94
CA GLY A 121 -4.29 0.52 0.77
C GLY A 121 -5.65 0.76 0.12
N LEU A 122 -5.70 0.60 -1.20
CA LEU A 122 -6.92 0.75 -1.99
C LEU A 122 -7.17 -0.51 -2.83
N GLY A 123 -8.32 -1.12 -2.60
CA GLY A 123 -8.76 -2.32 -3.31
C GLY A 123 -9.99 -2.03 -4.17
N VAL A 124 -9.95 -2.49 -5.41
CA VAL A 124 -11.09 -2.44 -6.32
C VAL A 124 -11.27 -3.80 -6.97
N LYS A 125 -12.39 -4.47 -6.70
CA LYS A 125 -12.68 -5.78 -7.29
C LYS A 125 -14.11 -5.88 -7.78
N CYS A 126 -14.28 -6.63 -8.87
CA CYS A 126 -15.59 -6.95 -9.44
C CYS A 126 -15.87 -8.45 -9.29
N ALA A 127 -17.03 -8.83 -8.76
CA ALA A 127 -17.46 -10.22 -8.68
C ALA A 127 -18.96 -10.37 -8.98
N LYS A 128 -19.45 -11.62 -9.10
CA LYS A 128 -20.88 -11.90 -9.31
C LYS A 128 -21.70 -11.59 -8.05
N GLU A 129 -21.14 -11.89 -6.88
CA GLU A 129 -21.78 -11.66 -5.59
C GLU A 129 -21.11 -10.49 -4.86
N VAL A 130 -21.87 -9.81 -4.01
CA VAL A 130 -21.36 -8.66 -3.25
C VAL A 130 -20.33 -9.10 -2.22
N ALA A 131 -20.58 -10.18 -1.48
CA ALA A 131 -19.68 -10.66 -0.42
C ALA A 131 -18.31 -11.07 -0.97
N THR A 132 -18.28 -11.75 -2.12
CA THR A 132 -17.01 -12.14 -2.78
C THR A 132 -16.27 -10.94 -3.36
N ALA A 133 -16.99 -9.92 -3.86
CA ALA A 133 -16.39 -8.67 -4.31
C ALA A 133 -15.70 -7.93 -3.15
N ILE A 134 -16.37 -7.84 -1.99
CA ILE A 134 -15.81 -7.17 -0.80
C ILE A 134 -14.59 -7.91 -0.28
N ARG A 135 -14.70 -9.22 -0.01
CA ARG A 135 -13.57 -10.02 0.50
C ARG A 135 -12.35 -9.93 -0.41
N GLY A 136 -12.55 -10.08 -1.71
CA GLY A 136 -11.44 -9.98 -2.65
C GLY A 136 -10.92 -8.56 -2.86
N ALA A 137 -11.73 -7.51 -2.60
CA ALA A 137 -11.26 -6.13 -2.58
C ALA A 137 -10.45 -5.83 -1.32
N ILE A 138 -10.79 -6.40 -0.15
CA ILE A 138 -9.98 -6.30 1.08
C ILE A 138 -8.59 -6.91 0.83
N ILE A 139 -8.53 -8.12 0.26
CA ILE A 139 -7.25 -8.77 -0.07
C ILE A 139 -6.43 -7.87 -1.00
N LEU A 140 -7.04 -7.36 -2.07
CA LEU A 140 -6.33 -6.48 -3.01
C LEU A 140 -5.87 -5.16 -2.36
N ALA A 141 -6.64 -4.61 -1.42
CA ALA A 141 -6.27 -3.41 -0.68
C ALA A 141 -5.07 -3.66 0.24
N LYS A 142 -5.01 -4.84 0.90
CA LYS A 142 -3.87 -5.24 1.72
C LYS A 142 -2.60 -5.39 0.88
N LEU A 143 -2.71 -5.96 -0.32
CA LEU A 143 -1.60 -6.08 -1.25
C LEU A 143 -1.10 -4.73 -1.78
N SER A 144 -1.97 -3.72 -1.85
CA SER A 144 -1.66 -2.39 -2.39
C SER A 144 -1.39 -1.34 -1.32
N ILE A 145 -0.95 -1.74 -0.13
CA ILE A 145 -0.61 -0.77 0.93
C ILE A 145 0.60 0.07 0.51
N VAL A 146 0.45 1.37 0.75
CA VAL A 146 1.44 2.39 0.44
C VAL A 146 1.75 3.15 1.72
N PRO A 147 3.04 3.42 2.01
CA PRO A 147 3.41 4.28 3.12
C PRO A 147 3.02 5.73 2.77
N VAL A 148 2.54 6.48 3.77
CA VAL A 148 2.16 7.88 3.68
C VAL A 148 3.09 8.75 4.51
N ARG A 149 3.78 9.68 3.85
CA ARG A 149 4.71 10.57 4.53
C ARG A 149 3.92 11.66 5.21
N ARG A 150 4.03 11.74 6.54
CA ARG A 150 3.47 12.82 7.35
C ARG A 150 4.58 13.82 7.70
N GLY A 151 4.18 15.06 7.92
CA GLY A 151 5.04 16.20 8.18
C GLY A 151 4.34 17.27 9.00
N TYR A 152 4.92 18.46 8.97
CA TYR A 152 4.49 19.62 9.75
C TYR A 152 4.15 20.76 8.80
N TRP A 153 3.23 21.63 9.21
CA TRP A 153 2.91 22.85 8.46
C TRP A 153 3.96 23.95 8.68
N GLY A 154 4.51 24.01 9.88
CA GLY A 154 5.52 25.00 10.29
C GLY A 154 6.45 24.40 11.33
N ASN A 155 6.34 24.85 12.58
CA ASN A 155 7.22 24.40 13.66
C ASN A 155 7.09 22.88 13.91
N LYS A 156 8.23 22.18 13.96
CA LYS A 156 8.35 20.73 14.17
C LYS A 156 8.19 20.37 15.66
N ILE A 157 7.05 20.70 16.27
CA ILE A 157 6.77 20.44 17.69
C ILE A 157 5.83 19.25 17.79
N GLY A 158 6.15 18.18 18.52
CA GLY A 158 5.24 17.03 18.71
C GLY A 158 5.21 16.08 17.51
N LEU A 159 4.07 15.41 17.28
CA LEU A 159 3.92 14.42 16.20
C LEU A 159 3.57 15.07 14.85
N PRO A 160 3.94 14.46 13.71
CA PRO A 160 3.59 14.97 12.39
C PRO A 160 2.08 14.79 12.14
N HIS A 161 1.41 15.89 11.82
CA HIS A 161 -0.06 15.95 11.75
C HIS A 161 -0.60 16.19 10.32
N THR A 162 0.22 16.70 9.41
CA THR A 162 -0.19 17.12 8.05
C THR A 162 0.69 16.48 6.96
N VAL A 163 0.36 16.69 5.69
CA VAL A 163 1.23 16.37 4.54
C VAL A 163 2.49 17.26 4.55
N PRO A 164 3.68 16.78 4.17
CA PRO A 164 4.92 17.56 4.19
C PRO A 164 4.96 18.70 3.17
N CYS A 165 4.36 18.51 1.99
CA CYS A 165 4.38 19.47 0.88
C CYS A 165 3.03 19.51 0.19
N LYS A 166 2.83 20.50 -0.70
CA LYS A 166 1.63 20.55 -1.53
C LYS A 166 1.76 19.49 -2.63
N VAL A 167 0.88 18.50 -2.63
CA VAL A 167 0.94 17.38 -3.57
C VAL A 167 -0.31 17.38 -4.45
N THR A 168 -0.15 16.97 -5.71
CA THR A 168 -1.26 16.85 -6.67
C THR A 168 -1.32 15.43 -7.24
N GLY A 169 -2.47 14.79 -7.06
CA GLY A 169 -2.80 13.50 -7.63
C GLY A 169 -3.82 13.62 -8.78
N LYS A 170 -3.75 12.73 -9.77
CA LYS A 170 -4.66 12.73 -10.92
C LYS A 170 -5.10 11.32 -11.28
N CYS A 171 -6.39 11.16 -11.57
CA CYS A 171 -6.92 9.94 -12.17
C CYS A 171 -8.06 10.30 -13.14
N GLY A 172 -7.87 10.00 -14.42
CA GLY A 172 -8.77 10.44 -15.48
C GLY A 172 -8.87 11.98 -15.53
N SER A 173 -10.09 12.51 -15.48
CA SER A 173 -10.35 13.96 -15.44
C SER A 173 -10.31 14.56 -14.03
N VAL A 174 -10.20 13.74 -12.98
CA VAL A 174 -10.23 14.19 -11.59
C VAL A 174 -8.82 14.49 -11.11
N THR A 175 -8.62 15.70 -10.57
CA THR A 175 -7.39 16.10 -9.89
C THR A 175 -7.69 16.44 -8.44
N VAL A 176 -6.82 15.99 -7.55
CA VAL A 176 -6.89 16.26 -6.10
C VAL A 176 -5.59 16.90 -5.69
N ARG A 177 -5.67 18.06 -5.05
CA ARG A 177 -4.54 18.77 -4.47
C ARG A 177 -4.66 18.73 -2.97
N MET A 178 -3.62 18.23 -2.30
CA MET A 178 -3.46 18.32 -0.86
C MET A 178 -2.56 19.51 -0.53
N VAL A 179 -2.98 20.31 0.44
CA VAL A 179 -2.25 21.47 0.94
C VAL A 179 -2.06 21.29 2.44
N PRO A 180 -0.82 21.42 2.95
CA PRO A 180 -0.57 21.30 4.37
C PRO A 180 -1.37 22.31 5.19
N ALA A 181 -1.90 21.91 6.35
CA ALA A 181 -2.76 22.72 7.19
C ALA A 181 -2.20 22.90 8.62
N PRO A 182 -2.48 24.05 9.27
CA PRO A 182 -2.12 24.25 10.68
C PRO A 182 -2.90 23.31 11.59
N ARG A 183 -2.41 23.12 12.81
CA ARG A 183 -3.03 22.21 13.78
C ARG A 183 -4.45 22.62 14.15
N GLY A 184 -5.33 21.64 14.24
CA GLY A 184 -6.73 21.86 14.61
C GLY A 184 -7.63 22.27 13.44
N SER A 185 -7.10 22.29 12.21
CA SER A 185 -7.91 22.51 11.00
C SER A 185 -8.80 21.30 10.69
N GLY A 186 -8.36 20.12 11.09
CA GLY A 186 -8.93 18.84 10.71
C GLY A 186 -8.81 18.55 9.21
N ILE A 187 -9.45 17.47 8.79
CA ILE A 187 -9.49 17.05 7.39
C ILE A 187 -10.61 17.81 6.67
N VAL A 188 -10.23 18.86 5.94
CA VAL A 188 -11.15 19.63 5.08
C VAL A 188 -11.18 18.99 3.70
N ALA A 189 -12.02 17.96 3.57
CA ALA A 189 -12.22 17.22 2.35
C ALA A 189 -13.65 16.71 2.20
N ALA A 190 -14.03 16.36 0.96
CA ALA A 190 -15.28 15.67 0.71
C ALA A 190 -15.33 14.31 1.43
N ARG A 191 -16.53 13.76 1.66
CA ARG A 191 -16.75 12.53 2.45
C ARG A 191 -15.85 11.34 2.05
N VAL A 192 -15.59 11.19 0.76
CA VAL A 192 -14.80 10.08 0.21
C VAL A 192 -13.30 10.22 0.53
N PRO A 193 -12.58 11.26 0.08
CA PRO A 193 -11.17 11.45 0.42
C PRO A 193 -10.95 11.67 1.91
N LYS A 194 -11.93 12.23 2.64
CA LYS A 194 -11.85 12.37 4.09
C LYS A 194 -11.60 11.04 4.78
N LYS A 195 -12.33 9.98 4.41
CA LYS A 195 -12.11 8.64 4.96
C LYS A 195 -10.72 8.09 4.61
N VAL A 196 -10.31 8.22 3.35
CA VAL A 196 -8.98 7.77 2.89
C VAL A 196 -7.86 8.45 3.70
N LEU A 197 -7.99 9.75 3.95
CA LEU A 197 -7.04 10.54 4.75
C LEU A 197 -7.03 10.15 6.23
N GLN A 198 -8.19 9.77 6.79
CA GLN A 198 -8.28 9.23 8.16
C GLN A 198 -7.56 7.88 8.28
N PHE A 199 -7.72 6.99 7.31
CA PHE A 199 -6.98 5.71 7.27
C PHE A 199 -5.48 5.90 7.06
N ALA A 200 -5.09 6.94 6.32
CA ALA A 200 -3.70 7.33 6.16
C ALA A 200 -3.09 7.94 7.44
N GLY A 201 -3.89 8.31 8.44
CA GLY A 201 -3.40 8.91 9.69
C GLY A 201 -2.98 10.37 9.55
N ILE A 202 -3.59 11.11 8.62
CA ILE A 202 -3.41 12.56 8.48
C ILE A 202 -4.53 13.26 9.27
N ASP A 203 -4.15 14.11 10.22
CA ASP A 203 -5.10 14.81 11.08
C ASP A 203 -5.59 16.11 10.45
N ASP A 204 -4.68 16.90 9.88
CA ASP A 204 -4.99 18.20 9.28
C ASP A 204 -4.54 18.25 7.82
N VAL A 205 -5.46 18.60 6.92
CA VAL A 205 -5.13 18.84 5.51
C VAL A 205 -6.24 19.64 4.82
N PHE A 206 -5.84 20.62 4.00
CA PHE A 206 -6.75 21.27 3.07
C PHE A 206 -6.72 20.53 1.74
N THR A 207 -7.91 20.23 1.20
CA THR A 207 -8.00 19.59 -0.12
C THR A 207 -8.73 20.48 -1.11
N SER A 208 -8.26 20.46 -2.34
CA SER A 208 -8.96 21.07 -3.47
C SER A 208 -9.10 20.02 -4.57
N SER A 209 -10.33 19.78 -5.02
CA SER A 209 -10.64 18.80 -6.06
C SER A 209 -11.23 19.49 -7.28
N ARG A 210 -10.75 19.14 -8.48
CA ARG A 210 -11.26 19.64 -9.76
C ARG A 210 -11.58 18.48 -10.70
N GLY A 211 -12.51 18.70 -11.62
CA GLY A 211 -12.98 17.70 -12.58
C GLY A 211 -14.28 17.01 -12.15
N SER A 212 -14.55 15.83 -12.71
CA SER A 212 -15.80 15.09 -12.42
C SER A 212 -15.69 14.31 -11.11
N THR A 213 -15.82 14.99 -9.98
CA THR A 213 -15.70 14.39 -8.63
C THR A 213 -16.84 13.44 -8.27
N LYS A 214 -17.92 13.41 -9.07
CA LYS A 214 -19.06 12.48 -8.91
C LYS A 214 -18.65 11.01 -9.13
N THR A 215 -17.65 10.74 -9.98
CA THR A 215 -17.13 9.38 -10.20
C THR A 215 -16.17 9.00 -9.08
N LEU A 216 -16.74 8.40 -8.03
CA LEU A 216 -16.02 7.98 -6.81
C LEU A 216 -14.74 7.17 -7.10
N GLY A 217 -14.79 6.25 -8.06
CA GLY A 217 -13.63 5.40 -8.38
C GLY A 217 -12.39 6.17 -8.82
N ASN A 218 -12.57 7.22 -9.63
CA ASN A 218 -11.45 8.08 -10.06
C ASN A 218 -11.03 9.02 -8.94
N PHE A 219 -11.99 9.52 -8.15
CA PHE A 219 -11.71 10.43 -7.06
C PHE A 219 -10.88 9.79 -5.94
N VAL A 220 -11.21 8.56 -5.54
CA VAL A 220 -10.43 7.80 -4.56
C VAL A 220 -9.02 7.51 -5.09
N LYS A 221 -8.91 7.06 -6.36
CA LYS A 221 -7.61 6.80 -6.99
C LYS A 221 -6.74 8.04 -7.09
N ALA A 222 -7.31 9.19 -7.43
CA ALA A 222 -6.58 10.47 -7.47
C ALA A 222 -6.09 10.88 -6.07
N THR A 223 -6.87 10.60 -5.03
CA THR A 223 -6.47 10.84 -3.63
C THR A 223 -5.33 9.91 -3.23
N PHE A 224 -5.42 8.63 -3.60
CA PHE A 224 -4.38 7.63 -3.34
C PHE A 224 -3.06 7.94 -4.07
N ASP A 225 -3.15 8.38 -5.33
CA ASP A 225 -1.99 8.87 -6.11
C ASP A 225 -1.32 10.08 -5.43
N CYS A 226 -2.11 10.97 -4.84
CA CYS A 226 -1.59 12.09 -4.07
C CYS A 226 -0.80 11.62 -2.84
N LEU A 227 -1.29 10.61 -2.13
CA LEU A 227 -0.61 10.02 -0.97
C LEU A 227 0.69 9.30 -1.36
N MET A 228 0.68 8.54 -2.45
CA MET A 228 1.89 7.87 -2.95
C MET A 228 3.00 8.88 -3.28
N LYS A 229 2.64 10.02 -3.89
CA LYS A 229 3.58 11.09 -4.22
C LYS A 229 4.17 11.83 -3.02
N THR A 230 3.62 11.64 -1.81
CA THR A 230 4.19 12.27 -0.60
C THR A 230 5.60 11.76 -0.29
N TYR A 231 5.86 10.47 -0.50
CA TYR A 231 7.20 9.88 -0.41
C TYR A 231 8.08 10.21 -1.61
N GLY A 232 7.49 10.32 -2.80
CA GLY A 232 8.21 10.73 -4.01
C GLY A 232 8.76 12.17 -3.96
N PHE A 233 8.32 13.00 -3.01
CA PHE A 233 8.80 14.37 -2.89
C PHE A 233 10.08 14.45 -2.05
N LEU A 234 11.19 14.83 -2.71
CA LEU A 234 12.48 15.02 -2.07
C LEU A 234 12.53 16.37 -1.33
N THR A 235 12.57 16.30 0.00
CA THR A 235 12.79 17.46 0.88
C THR A 235 14.25 17.55 1.31
N PRO A 236 14.71 18.73 1.78
CA PRO A 236 16.06 18.88 2.34
C PRO A 236 16.45 17.88 3.44
N ASP A 237 15.48 17.38 4.21
CA ASP A 237 15.73 16.33 5.22
C ASP A 237 16.31 15.03 4.63
N PHE A 238 16.10 14.78 3.32
CA PHE A 238 16.54 13.58 2.58
C PHE A 238 17.69 13.84 1.60
N TRP A 239 18.35 15.00 1.65
CA TRP A 239 19.50 15.29 0.76
C TRP A 239 20.78 14.58 1.16
N ARG A 240 20.84 14.01 2.36
CA ARG A 240 22.00 13.25 2.81
C ARG A 240 22.09 11.96 2.01
N GLU A 241 23.32 11.61 1.64
CA GLU A 241 23.59 10.37 0.92
C GLU A 241 23.13 9.16 1.75
N THR A 242 22.45 8.24 1.09
CA THR A 242 21.97 7.01 1.72
C THR A 242 23.05 5.94 1.60
N THR A 243 23.46 5.36 2.73
CA THR A 243 24.30 4.16 2.73
C THR A 243 23.45 2.94 2.43
N PHE A 244 23.59 2.37 1.24
CA PHE A 244 22.83 1.18 0.86
C PHE A 244 23.32 -0.04 1.65
N THR A 245 22.40 -0.68 2.38
CA THR A 245 22.63 -1.99 3.00
C THR A 245 22.35 -3.09 1.98
N LYS A 246 22.80 -4.32 2.27
CA LYS A 246 22.47 -5.47 1.43
C LYS A 246 20.96 -5.69 1.45
N GLY A 247 20.41 -6.10 0.32
CA GLY A 247 18.99 -6.44 0.24
C GLY A 247 18.68 -7.70 1.04
N PRO A 248 17.47 -7.85 1.59
CA PRO A 248 17.09 -9.04 2.36
C PRO A 248 17.24 -10.34 1.56
N TYR A 249 17.02 -10.30 0.24
CA TYR A 249 17.27 -11.47 -0.62
C TYR A 249 18.74 -11.88 -0.66
N GLN A 250 19.66 -10.92 -0.56
CA GLN A 250 21.09 -11.20 -0.54
C GLN A 250 21.55 -11.65 0.85
N GLU A 251 21.02 -11.06 1.92
CA GLU A 251 21.36 -11.44 3.29
C GLU A 251 20.86 -12.83 3.66
N PHE A 252 19.65 -13.20 3.21
CA PHE A 252 19.03 -14.49 3.52
C PHE A 252 19.22 -15.53 2.42
N THR A 253 20.15 -15.32 1.48
CA THR A 253 20.36 -16.20 0.31
C THR A 253 20.53 -17.67 0.68
N ASP A 254 21.22 -17.95 1.79
CA ASP A 254 21.48 -19.32 2.26
C ASP A 254 20.21 -20.01 2.75
N ILE A 255 19.23 -19.24 3.24
CA ILE A 255 17.91 -19.74 3.64
C ILE A 255 17.02 -19.90 2.40
N LEU A 256 17.10 -18.97 1.42
CA LEU A 256 16.29 -19.01 0.20
C LEU A 256 16.67 -20.19 -0.70
N ALA A 257 17.94 -20.58 -0.70
CA ALA A 257 18.45 -21.69 -1.51
C ALA A 257 18.01 -23.07 -0.98
N LYS A 258 17.52 -23.16 0.27
CA LYS A 258 17.07 -24.43 0.85
C LYS A 258 15.72 -24.84 0.24
N PRO A 259 15.54 -26.12 -0.13
CA PRO A 259 14.25 -26.60 -0.64
C PRO A 259 13.16 -26.45 0.42
N THR A 260 11.96 -26.00 0.03
CA THR A 260 10.84 -25.65 0.93
C THR A 260 10.46 -26.77 1.90
N LYS A 261 10.68 -28.05 1.53
CA LYS A 261 10.44 -29.20 2.40
C LYS A 261 11.39 -29.29 3.60
N ALA A 262 12.64 -28.84 3.47
CA ALA A 262 13.62 -28.88 4.56
C ALA A 262 13.29 -27.83 5.64
N LEU A 263 12.79 -26.66 5.24
CA LEU A 263 12.43 -25.56 6.14
C LEU A 263 11.22 -25.86 7.05
N MET A 264 10.37 -26.83 6.68
CA MET A 264 9.21 -27.23 7.49
C MET A 264 9.52 -28.27 8.57
N LEU A 265 10.62 -29.01 8.44
CA LEU A 265 11.03 -30.06 9.39
C LEU A 265 11.76 -29.50 10.62
N ASP A 266 12.34 -28.30 10.51
CA ASP A 266 13.11 -27.65 11.57
C ASP A 266 12.26 -26.73 12.48
N ALA A 267 10.93 -26.67 12.28
CA ALA A 267 10.07 -25.90 13.18
C ALA A 267 9.75 -26.74 14.43
N PRO A 268 10.18 -26.34 15.65
CA PRO A 268 9.86 -27.09 16.85
C PRO A 268 8.35 -27.06 17.07
N VAL A 269 7.75 -28.24 17.04
CA VAL A 269 6.40 -28.46 17.54
C VAL A 269 6.53 -28.39 19.05
N GLU A 270 6.21 -27.23 19.65
CA GLU A 270 5.99 -27.15 21.10
C GLU A 270 4.89 -28.16 21.45
N LYS A 271 5.31 -29.26 22.06
CA LYS A 271 4.40 -30.21 22.69
C LYS A 271 3.80 -29.48 23.89
N ILE A 272 2.54 -29.09 23.75
CA ILE A 272 1.72 -28.73 24.91
C ILE A 272 1.43 -30.05 25.62
N GLU A 273 2.22 -30.36 26.65
CA GLU A 273 1.91 -31.43 27.59
C GLU A 273 0.67 -31.03 28.41
N ALA A 274 -0.20 -32.02 28.63
CA ALA A 274 -1.56 -31.89 29.16
C ALA A 274 -1.63 -31.49 30.64
#